data_AF-A0A2W1B4X9-F1
#
_entry.id   AF-A0A2W1B4X9-F1
#
_cell.length_a   1.000
_cell.length_b   1.000
_cell.length_c   1.000
_cell.angle_alpha   90.00
_cell.angle_beta   90.00
_cell.angle_gamma   90.00
#
_symmetry.space_group_name_H-M   'P 1'
#
loop_
_entity.id
_entity.type
_entity.pdbx_description
1 polymer ?
#
loop_
_entity_poly.entity_id
_entity_poly.type
_entity_poly.pdbx_seq_one_letter_code
_entity_poly.pdbx_strand_id
1 'polypeptide(L)'
;MAPSRFRLAGSRLALLFVFGIAALLVACGGDDEDAQVQSDSATSAPAQAEDEQSQAEQQAEEAELPVNDGDEPAQDQAQEEDGQQSADAGVVGELTDSDDGDFVLGFAEPSEAYRPLAEALIESGVFETVITALNNQLLLPRNIDVVFQECGTINAFYDPESVSIAVCYELVEWLVQNFSQIEEDPQVAFGRGLDSTVFILNHEVGHALINVLQLPTTGREEDAVDELASILVMESFPGGETTVLNAAQSFFLSGAQVTDLSELDFADEHSLDQQRFFGISCLVFGRNPDGNPQLLELGILSEDRASLCVQEYQDKLDAWSVLLLFEGDEEEALNDIPDEDYLLVDEGDFVLGFIEPESDALRPLAERLLATEDFTVVTQALNDTVGLPADLPITFAECGLINAFYDPELRAITMCYELFDFIQTQFANAGLDDDDAFARALDANIFIFFHEVGHALIHVLELPTTGKEEDAVDDLATIVLIESFDGGDQAVLNAAQSFFLSGSEITDLSELDFADEHSLDQQRFFSISCLVYGSNPGGHADLVEAGTLSDDRAALCEEEYPQKLDAWLVLLDFALKAEEESAG
;
A
#
# COMPACT_ATOMS: atom_id res chain seq x y z
N MET A 1 -19.95 8.52 -33.91
CA MET A 1 -19.77 7.68 -32.72
C MET A 1 -18.46 6.96 -32.91
N ALA A 2 -17.41 7.48 -32.27
CA ALA A 2 -16.22 6.68 -32.04
C ALA A 2 -16.61 5.62 -31.00
N PRO A 3 -16.22 4.35 -31.17
CA PRO A 3 -16.47 3.33 -30.14
C PRO A 3 -15.68 3.68 -28.87
N SER A 4 -16.21 3.29 -27.70
CA SER A 4 -15.52 3.34 -26.41
C SER A 4 -14.07 2.79 -26.52
N ARG A 5 -13.14 3.46 -25.83
CA ARG A 5 -11.73 3.06 -25.74
C ARG A 5 -11.54 1.92 -24.75
N PHE A 6 -12.36 1.88 -23.70
CA PHE A 6 -12.38 0.81 -22.71
C PHE A 6 -13.21 -0.37 -23.24
N ARG A 7 -12.52 -1.45 -23.59
CA ARG A 7 -13.17 -2.73 -23.93
C ARG A 7 -12.79 -3.74 -22.88
N LEU A 8 -13.76 -4.55 -22.46
CA LEU A 8 -13.47 -5.71 -21.62
C LEU A 8 -12.46 -6.62 -22.35
N ALA A 9 -11.42 -7.05 -21.62
CA ALA A 9 -10.35 -7.85 -22.19
C ALA A 9 -10.90 -9.21 -22.71
N GLY A 10 -11.02 -9.32 -24.03
CA GLY A 10 -11.61 -10.49 -24.66
C GLY A 10 -10.78 -11.76 -24.42
N SER A 11 -11.34 -12.70 -23.67
CA SER A 11 -10.77 -14.01 -23.25
C SER A 11 -10.01 -14.05 -21.92
N ARG A 12 -10.08 -12.97 -21.13
CA ARG A 12 -9.80 -12.97 -19.67
C ARG A 12 -11.04 -12.56 -18.85
N LEU A 13 -12.25 -12.70 -19.42
CA LEU A 13 -13.47 -12.86 -18.61
C LEU A 13 -13.36 -14.18 -17.84
N ALA A 14 -12.68 -14.13 -16.69
CA ALA A 14 -12.66 -15.09 -15.59
C ALA A 14 -11.45 -14.77 -14.69
N LEU A 15 -11.48 -13.65 -13.96
CA LEU A 15 -10.57 -13.44 -12.83
C LEU A 15 -11.23 -12.71 -11.66
N LEU A 16 -12.50 -13.08 -11.46
CA LEU A 16 -13.17 -13.07 -10.17
C LEU A 16 -13.76 -14.47 -9.84
N PHE A 17 -13.31 -15.54 -10.53
CA PHE A 17 -13.91 -16.89 -10.39
C PHE A 17 -13.00 -18.10 -10.68
N VAL A 18 -11.69 -18.08 -10.38
CA VAL A 18 -10.81 -19.28 -10.58
C VAL A 18 -10.04 -19.76 -9.34
N PHE A 19 -10.26 -19.22 -8.13
CA PHE A 19 -9.70 -19.82 -6.91
C PHE A 19 -10.74 -20.23 -5.86
N GLY A 20 -11.81 -20.88 -6.32
CA GLY A 20 -12.64 -21.77 -5.51
C GLY A 20 -12.96 -23.03 -6.34
N ILE A 21 -12.54 -24.21 -5.87
CA ILE A 21 -12.65 -25.54 -6.51
C ILE A 21 -11.44 -25.98 -7.36
N ALA A 22 -10.36 -26.34 -6.67
CA ALA A 22 -9.49 -27.46 -7.08
C ALA A 22 -9.09 -28.36 -5.90
N ALA A 23 -9.99 -28.54 -4.93
CA ALA A 23 -9.86 -29.57 -3.89
C ALA A 23 -10.78 -30.77 -4.16
N LEU A 24 -10.81 -31.34 -5.37
CA LEU A 24 -11.33 -32.69 -5.61
C LEU A 24 -11.04 -33.14 -7.05
N LEU A 25 -9.91 -33.82 -7.29
CA LEU A 25 -9.78 -34.85 -8.34
C LEU A 25 -8.45 -35.63 -8.21
N VAL A 26 -8.16 -36.17 -7.03
CA VAL A 26 -7.35 -37.39 -6.94
C VAL A 26 -8.30 -38.59 -7.05
N ALA A 27 -8.42 -39.13 -8.26
CA ALA A 27 -8.53 -40.58 -8.55
C ALA A 27 -9.26 -40.83 -9.88
N CYS A 28 -8.51 -41.09 -10.95
CA CYS A 28 -8.59 -42.34 -11.73
C CYS A 28 -7.59 -42.29 -12.89
N GLY A 29 -6.71 -43.29 -12.93
CA GLY A 29 -5.58 -43.35 -13.83
C GLY A 29 -5.90 -43.66 -15.30
N GLY A 30 -4.82 -43.66 -16.09
CA GLY A 30 -4.83 -44.10 -17.49
C GLY A 30 -3.49 -43.84 -18.15
N ASP A 31 -2.71 -44.91 -18.23
CA ASP A 31 -1.39 -45.11 -18.83
C ASP A 31 -1.14 -44.49 -20.23
N ASP A 32 0.16 -44.24 -20.48
CA ASP A 32 0.96 -44.35 -21.72
C ASP A 32 0.57 -43.54 -22.97
N GLU A 33 1.49 -42.70 -23.46
CA GLU A 33 2.36 -43.06 -24.61
C GLU A 33 3.41 -41.97 -24.95
N ASP A 34 4.58 -42.45 -25.34
CA ASP A 34 5.78 -41.77 -25.81
C ASP A 34 5.58 -40.78 -26.98
N ALA A 35 6.32 -39.66 -26.97
CA ALA A 35 7.01 -39.16 -28.17
C ALA A 35 8.15 -38.17 -27.83
N GLN A 36 9.39 -38.65 -27.97
CA GLN A 36 10.60 -37.84 -28.07
C GLN A 36 10.77 -37.21 -29.48
N VAL A 37 11.74 -36.28 -29.57
CA VAL A 37 12.59 -35.92 -30.75
C VAL A 37 12.02 -34.74 -31.58
N GLN A 38 12.71 -33.64 -31.95
CA GLN A 38 14.14 -33.31 -32.11
C GLN A 38 14.37 -31.79 -32.14
N SER A 39 15.61 -31.44 -31.80
CA SER A 39 16.34 -30.20 -32.07
C SER A 39 16.38 -29.78 -33.54
N ASP A 40 16.53 -28.47 -33.81
CA ASP A 40 17.53 -28.00 -34.77
C ASP A 40 17.91 -26.52 -34.56
N SER A 41 19.23 -26.32 -34.56
CA SER A 41 19.98 -25.08 -34.45
C SER A 41 20.40 -24.55 -35.82
N ALA A 42 20.50 -23.22 -36.00
CA ALA A 42 21.52 -22.51 -36.80
C ALA A 42 21.19 -21.00 -36.86
N THR A 43 21.90 -20.12 -36.14
CA THR A 43 23.10 -19.36 -36.58
C THR A 43 23.04 -18.77 -38.00
N SER A 44 23.02 -17.43 -38.13
CA SER A 44 24.09 -16.65 -38.78
C SER A 44 23.76 -15.14 -38.88
N ALA A 45 24.59 -14.30 -38.25
CA ALA A 45 24.84 -12.91 -38.66
C ALA A 45 25.74 -12.89 -39.93
N PRO A 46 25.89 -11.74 -40.63
CA PRO A 46 27.00 -10.84 -40.28
C PRO A 46 26.79 -9.31 -40.54
N ALA A 47 27.35 -8.50 -39.62
CA ALA A 47 28.31 -7.39 -39.75
C ALA A 47 28.23 -6.26 -40.83
N GLN A 48 28.27 -5.02 -40.27
CA GLN A 48 29.21 -3.89 -40.49
C GLN A 48 29.05 -2.85 -41.63
N ALA A 49 29.00 -1.56 -41.22
CA ALA A 49 29.90 -0.41 -41.58
C ALA A 49 29.17 0.92 -41.20
N GLU A 50 29.59 1.68 -40.18
CA GLU A 50 30.58 2.79 -40.19
C GLU A 50 30.35 3.88 -41.27
N ASP A 51 29.97 5.11 -40.87
CA ASP A 51 30.85 6.28 -40.98
C ASP A 51 30.34 7.57 -40.28
N GLU A 52 31.30 8.44 -39.97
CA GLU A 52 31.38 9.54 -39.00
C GLU A 52 30.80 10.94 -39.37
N GLN A 53 30.78 11.81 -38.32
CA GLN A 53 31.12 13.26 -38.25
C GLN A 53 29.99 14.32 -38.40
N SER A 54 29.77 15.13 -37.33
CA SER A 54 30.48 16.42 -37.14
C SER A 54 30.09 17.14 -35.82
N GLN A 55 31.05 17.94 -35.33
CA GLN A 55 31.13 18.64 -34.04
C GLN A 55 30.44 20.02 -34.03
N ALA A 56 30.10 20.54 -32.83
CA ALA A 56 30.40 21.91 -32.42
C ALA A 56 30.26 22.10 -30.89
N GLU A 57 31.36 22.51 -30.26
CA GLU A 57 31.54 22.87 -28.85
C GLU A 57 30.99 24.28 -28.50
N GLN A 58 30.65 24.50 -27.23
CA GLN A 58 31.04 25.73 -26.52
C GLN A 58 31.12 25.52 -24.99
N GLN A 59 32.17 26.12 -24.42
CA GLN A 59 32.74 25.98 -23.08
C GLN A 59 32.18 26.98 -22.06
N ALA A 60 32.23 26.64 -20.77
CA ALA A 60 32.66 27.51 -19.64
C ALA A 60 32.77 26.63 -18.37
N GLU A 61 33.97 26.18 -17.95
CA GLU A 61 35.03 26.84 -17.17
C GLU A 61 34.97 26.45 -15.68
N GLU A 62 36.09 25.88 -15.24
CA GLU A 62 36.35 25.11 -14.03
C GLU A 62 36.56 26.00 -12.78
N ALA A 63 36.27 25.42 -11.61
CA ALA A 63 36.93 25.78 -10.35
C ALA A 63 37.29 24.50 -9.58
N GLU A 64 38.56 24.10 -9.65
CA GLU A 64 39.16 22.99 -8.88
C GLU A 64 39.35 23.34 -7.41
N LEU A 65 39.04 22.40 -6.50
CA LEU A 65 39.67 22.21 -5.17
C LEU A 65 39.55 20.71 -4.76
N PRO A 66 40.40 20.19 -3.86
CA PRO A 66 41.19 18.98 -4.09
C PRO A 66 40.59 17.66 -3.59
N VAL A 67 41.02 16.59 -4.25
CA VAL A 67 40.80 15.17 -3.92
C VAL A 67 41.50 14.79 -2.60
N ASN A 68 40.76 14.13 -1.71
CA ASN A 68 41.31 13.27 -0.67
C ASN A 68 40.58 11.92 -0.76
N ASP A 69 41.37 10.86 -0.99
CA ASP A 69 40.93 9.48 -1.12
C ASP A 69 40.40 8.92 0.22
N GLY A 70 39.29 8.18 0.18
CA GLY A 70 38.82 7.39 1.32
C GLY A 70 37.36 6.92 1.22
N ASP A 71 37.22 5.65 0.82
CA ASP A 71 36.12 4.71 1.06
C ASP A 71 34.78 4.91 0.31
N GLU A 72 34.67 4.19 -0.82
CA GLU A 72 33.41 3.76 -1.46
C GLU A 72 32.67 2.75 -0.57
N PRO A 73 31.32 2.75 -0.54
CA PRO A 73 30.55 1.68 0.08
C PRO A 73 30.66 0.40 -0.77
N ALA A 74 30.78 -0.73 -0.07
CA ALA A 74 30.97 -2.05 -0.66
C ALA A 74 29.74 -2.46 -1.49
N GLN A 75 29.99 -2.76 -2.76
CA GLN A 75 29.06 -3.45 -3.65
C GLN A 75 28.84 -4.86 -3.13
N ASP A 76 27.59 -5.20 -2.88
CA ASP A 76 27.20 -6.55 -2.47
C ASP A 76 27.37 -7.52 -3.66
N GLN A 77 28.09 -8.61 -3.42
CA GLN A 77 28.16 -9.75 -4.32
C GLN A 77 27.64 -10.94 -3.55
N ALA A 78 26.31 -11.08 -3.52
CA ALA A 78 25.67 -12.30 -3.12
C ALA A 78 26.01 -13.40 -4.15
N GLN A 79 26.63 -14.47 -3.66
CA GLN A 79 26.92 -15.65 -4.45
C GLN A 79 25.66 -16.50 -4.55
N GLU A 80 25.16 -16.63 -5.78
CA GLU A 80 24.11 -17.57 -6.20
C GLU A 80 24.49 -19.01 -5.80
N GLU A 81 23.69 -19.64 -4.94
CA GLU A 81 23.55 -21.10 -4.91
C GLU A 81 22.15 -21.49 -5.43
N ASP A 82 22.18 -22.02 -6.65
CA ASP A 82 21.08 -22.53 -7.45
C ASP A 82 20.28 -23.62 -6.68
N GLY A 83 19.07 -23.27 -6.25
CA GLY A 83 18.24 -24.08 -5.35
C GLY A 83 16.75 -23.96 -5.63
N GLN A 84 16.36 -24.01 -6.89
CA GLN A 84 14.98 -23.94 -7.35
C GLN A 84 14.13 -25.10 -6.75
N GLN A 85 13.36 -24.79 -5.70
CA GLN A 85 12.23 -25.59 -5.23
C GLN A 85 11.05 -24.63 -5.05
N SER A 86 10.06 -24.76 -5.95
CA SER A 86 8.80 -24.04 -5.88
C SER A 86 8.10 -24.33 -4.55
N ALA A 87 7.87 -23.30 -3.75
CA ALA A 87 6.83 -23.32 -2.74
C ALA A 87 5.48 -23.45 -3.47
N ASP A 88 4.74 -24.47 -3.08
CA ASP A 88 3.39 -24.77 -3.56
C ASP A 88 2.47 -23.68 -2.97
N ALA A 89 2.10 -22.69 -3.79
CA ALA A 89 1.07 -21.71 -3.46
C ALA A 89 -0.27 -22.46 -3.37
N GLY A 90 -0.67 -22.79 -2.14
CA GLY A 90 -1.78 -23.67 -1.88
C GLY A 90 -2.53 -23.29 -0.61
N VAL A 91 -3.70 -22.69 -0.84
CA VAL A 91 -4.87 -22.64 0.05
C VAL A 91 -4.73 -21.67 1.24
N VAL A 92 -5.58 -20.64 1.22
CA VAL A 92 -5.97 -19.84 2.41
C VAL A 92 -6.15 -20.81 3.57
N GLY A 93 -5.24 -20.76 4.55
CA GLY A 93 -5.38 -21.60 5.73
C GLY A 93 -6.72 -21.27 6.38
N GLU A 94 -7.59 -22.28 6.54
CA GLU A 94 -8.73 -22.18 7.46
C GLU A 94 -8.18 -21.57 8.75
N LEU A 95 -8.63 -20.37 9.14
CA LEU A 95 -8.30 -19.77 10.43
C LEU A 95 -8.70 -20.80 11.48
N THR A 96 -7.73 -21.51 12.04
CA THR A 96 -8.02 -22.54 13.02
C THR A 96 -8.25 -21.86 14.36
N ASP A 97 -9.36 -22.15 15.04
CA ASP A 97 -9.60 -21.73 16.44
C ASP A 97 -8.62 -22.38 17.46
N SER A 98 -7.45 -22.86 17.01
CA SER A 98 -6.45 -23.56 17.81
C SER A 98 -5.19 -22.71 17.88
N ASP A 99 -4.84 -22.29 19.10
CA ASP A 99 -3.54 -21.73 19.40
C ASP A 99 -2.47 -22.82 19.45
N ASP A 100 -1.74 -22.96 18.35
CA ASP A 100 -0.70 -23.97 18.14
C ASP A 100 0.72 -23.36 18.25
N GLY A 101 0.82 -22.06 18.56
CA GLY A 101 2.06 -21.29 18.52
C GLY A 101 2.14 -20.17 19.55
N ASP A 102 3.37 -19.76 19.87
CA ASP A 102 3.66 -18.65 20.78
C ASP A 102 4.67 -17.69 20.12
N PHE A 103 4.63 -16.40 20.48
CA PHE A 103 5.83 -15.58 20.34
C PHE A 103 6.88 -16.04 21.37
N VAL A 104 8.10 -16.31 20.92
CA VAL A 104 9.18 -16.86 21.75
C VAL A 104 10.35 -15.89 21.85
N LEU A 105 10.50 -15.25 23.01
CA LEU A 105 11.58 -14.29 23.25
C LEU A 105 12.94 -14.96 23.46
N GLY A 106 13.96 -14.46 22.75
CA GLY A 106 15.36 -14.85 22.88
C GLY A 106 16.32 -13.66 22.86
N PHE A 107 17.46 -13.83 23.52
CA PHE A 107 18.60 -12.91 23.45
C PHE A 107 19.83 -13.73 23.03
N ALA A 108 20.40 -13.41 21.87
CA ALA A 108 21.66 -13.99 21.43
C ALA A 108 22.82 -13.53 22.33
N GLU A 109 23.89 -14.32 22.43
CA GLU A 109 25.05 -13.95 23.25
C GLU A 109 25.73 -12.69 22.66
N PRO A 110 25.75 -11.56 23.39
CA PRO A 110 26.28 -10.31 22.86
C PRO A 110 27.81 -10.27 22.96
N SER A 111 28.42 -9.52 22.05
CA SER A 111 29.81 -9.10 22.13
C SER A 111 30.09 -8.28 23.38
N GLU A 112 31.37 -8.07 23.69
CA GLU A 112 31.75 -7.25 24.85
C GLU A 112 31.23 -5.81 24.76
N ALA A 113 30.98 -5.31 23.54
CA ALA A 113 30.44 -3.97 23.31
C ALA A 113 28.96 -3.87 23.70
N TYR A 114 28.13 -4.83 23.27
CA TYR A 114 26.68 -4.80 23.50
C TYR A 114 26.23 -5.48 24.79
N ARG A 115 27.12 -6.19 25.50
CA ARG A 115 26.79 -6.85 26.77
C ARG A 115 26.08 -5.94 27.78
N PRO A 116 26.51 -4.69 28.04
CA PRO A 116 25.80 -3.82 28.97
C PRO A 116 24.38 -3.46 28.52
N LEU A 117 24.17 -3.30 27.22
CA LEU A 117 22.84 -3.02 26.66
C LEU A 117 21.94 -4.24 26.77
N ALA A 118 22.42 -5.42 26.36
CA ALA A 118 21.67 -6.67 26.49
C ALA A 118 21.29 -6.97 27.94
N GLU A 119 22.21 -6.78 28.90
CA GLU A 119 21.92 -6.90 30.34
C GLU A 119 20.83 -5.91 30.77
N ALA A 120 20.89 -4.65 30.32
CA ALA A 120 19.87 -3.65 30.64
C ALA A 120 18.49 -3.97 30.04
N LEU A 121 18.44 -4.52 28.82
CA LEU A 121 17.19 -4.95 28.18
C LEU A 121 16.54 -6.09 28.95
N ILE A 122 17.31 -7.12 29.31
CA ILE A 122 16.83 -8.26 30.11
C ILE A 122 16.40 -7.80 31.51
N GLU A 123 17.18 -6.94 32.17
CA GLU A 123 16.84 -6.44 33.50
C GLU A 123 15.59 -5.54 33.51
N SER A 124 15.25 -4.92 32.38
CA SER A 124 14.06 -4.07 32.26
C SER A 124 12.75 -4.86 32.42
N GLY A 125 12.71 -6.12 31.97
CA GLY A 125 11.49 -6.94 31.95
C GLY A 125 10.41 -6.47 30.95
N VAL A 126 10.71 -5.46 30.13
CA VAL A 126 9.74 -4.83 29.22
C VAL A 126 9.34 -5.80 28.13
N PHE A 127 10.30 -6.45 27.46
CA PHE A 127 10.01 -7.33 26.33
C PHE A 127 9.35 -8.65 26.76
N GLU A 128 9.67 -9.19 27.95
CA GLU A 128 8.90 -10.30 28.52
C GLU A 128 7.44 -9.93 28.74
N THR A 129 7.18 -8.67 29.17
CA THR A 129 5.82 -8.16 29.34
C THR A 129 5.11 -7.99 28.00
N VAL A 130 5.82 -7.48 26.98
CA VAL A 130 5.29 -7.35 25.61
C VAL A 130 4.91 -8.70 25.03
N ILE A 131 5.84 -9.66 25.02
CA ILE A 131 5.60 -11.01 24.50
C ILE A 131 4.48 -11.72 25.28
N THR A 132 4.42 -11.54 26.60
CA THR A 132 3.31 -12.08 27.40
C THR A 132 1.97 -11.45 27.00
N ALA A 133 1.92 -10.15 26.67
CA ALA A 133 0.70 -9.52 26.23
C ALA A 133 0.24 -10.06 24.87
N LEU A 134 1.16 -10.18 23.91
CA LEU A 134 0.89 -10.74 22.58
C LEU A 134 0.33 -12.17 22.67
N ASN A 135 1.00 -13.07 23.40
CA ASN A 135 0.52 -14.46 23.54
C ASN A 135 -0.79 -14.60 24.33
N ASN A 136 -1.23 -13.56 25.06
CA ASN A 136 -2.53 -13.58 25.74
C ASN A 136 -3.67 -13.02 24.87
N GLN A 137 -3.36 -12.41 23.72
CA GLN A 137 -4.32 -11.70 22.87
C GLN A 137 -4.45 -12.32 21.48
N LEU A 138 -3.42 -13.02 21.00
CA LEU A 138 -3.32 -13.51 19.64
C LEU A 138 -3.22 -15.03 19.64
N LEU A 139 -3.96 -15.68 18.75
CA LEU A 139 -3.86 -17.10 18.47
C LEU A 139 -2.92 -17.30 17.29
N LEU A 140 -1.92 -18.17 17.41
CA LEU A 140 -0.96 -18.40 16.34
C LEU A 140 -0.99 -19.85 15.85
N PRO A 141 -0.92 -20.09 14.53
CA PRO A 141 -0.83 -21.45 14.00
C PRO A 141 0.57 -22.07 14.21
N ARG A 142 1.57 -21.26 14.58
CA ARG A 142 2.96 -21.69 14.82
C ARG A 142 3.73 -20.65 15.62
N ASN A 143 4.83 -21.08 16.23
CA ASN A 143 5.72 -20.16 16.93
C ASN A 143 6.34 -19.12 15.99
N ILE A 144 6.52 -17.91 16.52
CA ILE A 144 7.30 -16.83 15.93
C ILE A 144 8.42 -16.48 16.90
N ASP A 145 9.67 -16.71 16.49
CA ASP A 145 10.83 -16.41 17.35
C ASP A 145 11.13 -14.91 17.34
N VAL A 146 11.30 -14.27 18.50
CA VAL A 146 11.69 -12.87 18.63
C VAL A 146 13.08 -12.80 19.26
N VAL A 147 14.09 -12.42 18.48
CA VAL A 147 15.50 -12.55 18.87
C VAL A 147 16.21 -11.20 18.87
N PHE A 148 16.65 -10.77 20.04
CA PHE A 148 17.60 -9.66 20.17
C PHE A 148 19.02 -10.14 19.87
N GLN A 149 19.71 -9.50 18.90
CA GLN A 149 21.04 -9.92 18.44
C GLN A 149 21.86 -8.78 17.84
N GLU A 150 23.15 -9.03 17.59
CA GLU A 150 23.99 -8.14 16.76
C GLU A 150 23.75 -8.47 15.28
N CYS A 151 23.38 -7.47 14.49
CA CYS A 151 23.07 -7.66 13.06
C CYS A 151 24.14 -7.05 12.14
N GLY A 152 24.96 -6.13 12.65
CA GLY A 152 25.86 -5.31 11.84
C GLY A 152 25.17 -4.17 11.09
N THR A 153 23.88 -3.93 11.34
CA THR A 153 23.07 -2.84 10.79
C THR A 153 22.09 -2.32 11.84
N ILE A 154 21.67 -1.06 11.69
CA ILE A 154 20.66 -0.40 12.55
C ILE A 154 19.29 -0.77 11.99
N ASN A 155 18.77 -1.93 12.38
CA ASN A 155 17.45 -2.36 11.89
C ASN A 155 16.67 -3.22 12.89
N ALA A 156 15.41 -3.47 12.58
CA ALA A 156 14.67 -4.66 12.98
C ALA A 156 14.06 -5.23 11.69
N PHE A 157 13.77 -6.52 11.66
CA PHE A 157 13.13 -7.12 10.50
C PHE A 157 12.46 -8.44 10.86
N TYR A 158 11.33 -8.70 10.22
CA TYR A 158 10.73 -10.00 10.10
C TYR A 158 11.32 -10.78 8.92
N ASP A 159 11.70 -12.03 9.15
CA ASP A 159 12.14 -12.96 8.11
C ASP A 159 11.05 -14.02 7.86
N PRO A 160 10.37 -14.00 6.70
CA PRO A 160 9.31 -14.95 6.38
C PRO A 160 9.82 -16.38 6.15
N GLU A 161 11.09 -16.59 5.79
CA GLU A 161 11.64 -17.93 5.57
C GLU A 161 11.85 -18.67 6.90
N SER A 162 12.43 -17.99 7.88
CA SER A 162 12.68 -18.54 9.21
C SER A 162 11.50 -18.36 10.17
N VAL A 163 10.52 -17.51 9.83
CA VAL A 163 9.41 -17.08 10.69
C VAL A 163 9.95 -16.56 12.02
N SER A 164 10.85 -15.57 11.92
CA SER A 164 11.48 -14.96 13.08
C SER A 164 11.63 -13.45 12.93
N ILE A 165 11.58 -12.74 14.05
CA ILE A 165 11.80 -11.31 14.15
C ILE A 165 13.17 -11.10 14.79
N ALA A 166 14.05 -10.38 14.09
CA ALA A 166 15.33 -9.95 14.61
C ALA A 166 15.25 -8.49 15.07
N VAL A 167 15.58 -8.23 16.34
CA VAL A 167 15.75 -6.85 16.86
C VAL A 167 17.23 -6.59 17.11
N CYS A 168 17.83 -5.72 16.32
CA CYS A 168 19.27 -5.50 16.36
C CYS A 168 19.65 -4.63 17.57
N TYR A 169 20.69 -5.02 18.32
CA TYR A 169 21.20 -4.19 19.42
C TYR A 169 21.67 -2.81 18.94
N GLU A 170 22.16 -2.73 17.69
CA GLU A 170 22.52 -1.51 17.00
C GLU A 170 21.33 -0.53 16.89
N LEU A 171 20.13 -1.03 16.57
CA LEU A 171 18.91 -0.22 16.51
C LEU A 171 18.58 0.36 17.88
N VAL A 172 18.56 -0.49 18.91
CA VAL A 172 18.23 -0.06 20.28
C VAL A 172 19.24 0.98 20.78
N GLU A 173 20.53 0.76 20.55
CA GLU A 173 21.58 1.71 20.90
C GLU A 173 21.36 3.04 20.16
N TRP A 174 21.08 3.01 18.85
CA TRP A 174 20.86 4.21 18.04
C TRP A 174 19.65 5.02 18.52
N LEU A 175 18.52 4.37 18.82
CA LEU A 175 17.33 5.02 19.37
C LEU A 175 17.64 5.75 20.68
N VAL A 176 18.32 5.07 21.61
CA VAL A 176 18.73 5.68 22.89
C VAL A 176 19.68 6.86 22.67
N GLN A 177 20.61 6.76 21.72
CA GLN A 177 21.54 7.83 21.38
C GLN A 177 20.83 9.06 20.78
N ASN A 178 19.81 8.85 19.94
CA ASN A 178 18.99 9.93 19.37
C ASN A 178 18.22 10.67 20.46
N PHE A 179 17.55 9.96 21.37
CA PHE A 179 16.86 10.62 22.48
C PHE A 179 17.83 11.35 23.41
N SER A 180 19.06 10.83 23.58
CA SER A 180 20.09 11.49 24.38
C SER A 180 20.56 12.84 23.80
N GLN A 181 20.23 13.16 22.53
CA GLN A 181 20.50 14.48 21.96
C GLN A 181 19.54 15.57 22.47
N ILE A 182 18.32 15.16 22.87
CA ILE A 182 17.26 16.08 23.29
C ILE A 182 16.87 15.93 24.77
N GLU A 183 17.31 14.86 25.43
CA GLU A 183 17.04 14.56 26.83
C GLU A 183 18.35 14.50 27.63
N GLU A 184 18.44 15.31 28.69
CA GLU A 184 19.65 15.39 29.54
C GLU A 184 19.73 14.25 30.55
N ASP A 185 18.60 13.68 30.98
CA ASP A 185 18.56 12.56 31.91
C ASP A 185 18.74 11.22 31.16
N PRO A 186 19.86 10.50 31.36
CA PRO A 186 20.13 9.25 30.63
C PRO A 186 19.10 8.15 30.90
N GLN A 187 18.44 8.16 32.07
CA GLN A 187 17.40 7.18 32.36
C GLN A 187 16.12 7.47 31.56
N VAL A 188 15.80 8.75 31.34
CA VAL A 188 14.64 9.15 30.54
C VAL A 188 14.91 8.89 29.05
N ALA A 189 16.12 9.22 28.56
CA ALA A 189 16.52 8.92 27.19
C ALA A 189 16.49 7.41 26.90
N PHE A 190 17.00 6.60 27.84
CA PHE A 190 16.93 5.14 27.73
C PHE A 190 15.48 4.64 27.69
N GLY A 191 14.60 5.17 28.56
CA GLY A 191 13.18 4.82 28.55
C GLY A 191 12.49 5.12 27.22
N ARG A 192 12.71 6.31 26.64
CA ARG A 192 12.17 6.68 25.31
C ARG A 192 12.70 5.80 24.19
N GLY A 193 13.98 5.43 24.24
CA GLY A 193 14.57 4.48 23.30
C GLY A 193 13.96 3.09 23.41
N LEU A 194 13.69 2.61 24.63
CA LEU A 194 12.96 1.36 24.84
C LEU A 194 11.52 1.44 24.33
N ASP A 195 10.81 2.53 24.60
CA ASP A 195 9.45 2.72 24.09
C ASP A 195 9.40 2.63 22.55
N SER A 196 10.36 3.27 21.88
CA SER A 196 10.46 3.21 20.42
C SER A 196 10.84 1.81 19.93
N THR A 197 11.66 1.08 20.69
CA THR A 197 11.98 -0.33 20.39
C THR A 197 10.75 -1.23 20.56
N VAL A 198 9.89 -0.97 21.55
CA VAL A 198 8.62 -1.70 21.73
C VAL A 198 7.70 -1.47 20.54
N PHE A 199 7.59 -0.22 20.07
CA PHE A 199 6.80 0.09 18.87
C PHE A 199 7.34 -0.66 17.64
N ILE A 200 8.65 -0.53 17.35
CA ILE A 200 9.26 -1.19 16.18
C ILE A 200 9.13 -2.71 16.27
N LEU A 201 9.27 -3.31 17.45
CA LEU A 201 8.99 -4.74 17.61
C LEU A 201 7.54 -5.08 17.24
N ASN A 202 6.57 -4.27 17.65
CA ASN A 202 5.16 -4.53 17.30
C ASN A 202 4.86 -4.27 15.81
N HIS A 203 5.63 -3.40 15.16
CA HIS A 203 5.61 -3.22 13.71
C HIS A 203 6.09 -4.50 13.00
N GLU A 204 7.21 -5.09 13.43
CA GLU A 204 7.66 -6.39 12.90
C GLU A 204 6.69 -7.54 13.21
N VAL A 205 6.00 -7.48 14.35
CA VAL A 205 4.91 -8.41 14.67
C VAL A 205 3.78 -8.26 13.66
N GLY A 206 3.50 -7.05 13.17
CA GLY A 206 2.53 -6.82 12.11
C GLY A 206 2.86 -7.60 10.84
N HIS A 207 4.07 -7.46 10.31
CA HIS A 207 4.52 -8.26 9.15
C HIS A 207 4.42 -9.77 9.42
N ALA A 208 4.83 -10.21 10.61
CA ALA A 208 4.76 -11.60 10.99
C ALA A 208 3.31 -12.13 11.02
N LEU A 209 2.35 -11.33 11.51
CA LEU A 209 0.94 -11.69 11.54
C LEU A 209 0.33 -11.73 10.13
N ILE A 210 0.63 -10.73 9.30
CA ILE A 210 0.20 -10.70 7.89
C ILE A 210 0.67 -11.97 7.18
N ASN A 211 1.95 -12.32 7.33
CA ASN A 211 2.51 -13.52 6.71
C ASN A 211 1.94 -14.82 7.29
N VAL A 212 1.91 -14.97 8.62
CA VAL A 212 1.56 -16.25 9.26
C VAL A 212 0.07 -16.53 9.19
N LEU A 213 -0.77 -15.50 9.26
CA LEU A 213 -2.23 -15.62 9.21
C LEU A 213 -2.80 -15.38 7.79
N GLN A 214 -1.96 -14.96 6.84
CA GLN A 214 -2.36 -14.63 5.46
C GLN A 214 -3.46 -13.56 5.43
N LEU A 215 -3.25 -12.47 6.19
CA LEU A 215 -4.24 -11.40 6.31
C LEU A 215 -4.33 -10.59 5.00
N PRO A 216 -5.54 -10.26 4.52
CA PRO A 216 -5.70 -9.40 3.35
C PRO A 216 -5.37 -7.94 3.70
N THR A 217 -4.15 -7.49 3.38
CA THR A 217 -3.71 -6.11 3.62
C THR A 217 -3.84 -5.23 2.38
N THR A 218 -4.59 -4.15 2.53
CA THR A 218 -4.76 -3.10 1.51
C THR A 218 -3.84 -1.91 1.76
N GLY A 219 -3.61 -1.08 0.74
CA GLY A 219 -2.74 0.09 0.85
C GLY A 219 -1.28 -0.31 1.08
N ARG A 220 -0.44 0.62 1.53
CA ARG A 220 0.97 0.31 1.85
C ARG A 220 1.06 -0.53 3.12
N GLU A 221 1.75 -1.67 3.04
CA GLU A 221 1.88 -2.59 4.18
C GLU A 221 2.56 -1.92 5.38
N GLU A 222 3.59 -1.12 5.15
CA GLU A 222 4.30 -0.35 6.18
C GLU A 222 3.39 0.57 7.01
N ASP A 223 2.45 1.25 6.34
CA ASP A 223 1.47 2.09 7.03
C ASP A 223 0.47 1.23 7.82
N ALA A 224 0.04 0.09 7.24
CA ALA A 224 -0.85 -0.86 7.90
C ALA A 224 -0.20 -1.44 9.17
N VAL A 225 1.07 -1.83 9.14
CA VAL A 225 1.75 -2.38 10.33
C VAL A 225 2.11 -1.32 11.36
N ASP A 226 2.29 -0.05 10.97
CA ASP A 226 2.38 1.08 11.91
C ASP A 226 1.08 1.33 12.67
N GLU A 227 -0.06 1.25 11.97
CA GLU A 227 -1.38 1.31 12.58
C GLU A 227 -1.58 0.16 13.57
N LEU A 228 -1.28 -1.07 13.14
CA LEU A 228 -1.41 -2.25 13.99
C LEU A 228 -0.51 -2.15 15.22
N ALA A 229 0.75 -1.76 15.05
CA ALA A 229 1.68 -1.55 16.16
C ALA A 229 1.16 -0.50 17.15
N SER A 230 0.60 0.60 16.64
CA SER A 230 -0.01 1.64 17.45
C SER A 230 -1.18 1.09 18.29
N ILE A 231 -2.09 0.34 17.66
CA ILE A 231 -3.26 -0.25 18.31
C ILE A 231 -2.84 -1.28 19.35
N LEU A 232 -2.00 -2.25 18.98
CA LEU A 232 -1.51 -3.30 19.88
C LEU A 232 -0.86 -2.70 21.12
N VAL A 233 0.00 -1.69 20.96
CA VAL A 233 0.69 -1.05 22.09
C VAL A 233 -0.28 -0.25 22.96
N MET A 234 -1.18 0.54 22.37
CA MET A 234 -2.11 1.37 23.14
C MET A 234 -3.18 0.57 23.89
N GLU A 235 -3.64 -0.54 23.32
CA GLU A 235 -4.66 -1.41 23.91
C GLU A 235 -4.07 -2.40 24.92
N SER A 236 -2.82 -2.83 24.73
CA SER A 236 -2.18 -3.83 25.60
C SER A 236 -1.55 -3.27 26.87
N PHE A 237 -1.03 -2.04 26.84
CA PHE A 237 -0.14 -1.55 27.90
C PHE A 237 -0.68 -0.30 28.61
N PRO A 238 -0.69 -0.29 29.97
CA PRO A 238 -0.88 0.94 30.73
C PRO A 238 0.25 1.94 30.39
N GLY A 239 -0.11 3.04 29.72
CA GLY A 239 0.86 4.02 29.21
C GLY A 239 1.25 3.82 27.75
N GLY A 240 0.60 2.91 27.01
CA GLY A 240 0.86 2.65 25.61
C GLY A 240 0.78 3.91 24.72
N GLU A 241 -0.13 4.84 25.01
CA GLU A 241 -0.17 6.15 24.33
C GLU A 241 1.17 6.91 24.43
N THR A 242 1.84 6.87 25.59
CA THR A 242 3.16 7.50 25.76
C THR A 242 4.23 6.74 24.99
N THR A 243 4.18 5.41 24.98
CA THR A 243 5.11 4.57 24.23
C THR A 243 5.02 4.87 22.73
N VAL A 244 3.80 4.90 22.18
CA VAL A 244 3.54 5.21 20.77
C VAL A 244 3.93 6.65 20.42
N LEU A 245 3.65 7.64 21.29
CA LEU A 245 4.12 9.02 21.06
C LEU A 245 5.65 9.16 21.11
N ASN A 246 6.33 8.38 21.95
CA ASN A 246 7.79 8.35 21.94
C ASN A 246 8.32 7.75 20.63
N ALA A 247 7.69 6.70 20.11
CA ALA A 247 8.02 6.15 18.79
C ALA A 247 7.77 7.16 17.67
N ALA A 248 6.61 7.82 17.64
CA ALA A 248 6.33 8.91 16.69
C ALA A 248 7.41 10.00 16.75
N GLN A 249 7.82 10.40 17.96
CA GLN A 249 8.91 11.37 18.15
C GLN A 249 10.24 10.87 17.58
N SER A 250 10.52 9.56 17.59
CA SER A 250 11.74 9.01 16.99
C SER A 250 11.77 9.20 15.48
N PHE A 251 10.63 8.99 14.78
CA PHE A 251 10.49 9.29 13.36
C PHE A 251 10.66 10.79 13.10
N PHE A 252 10.03 11.66 13.90
CA PHE A 252 10.23 13.10 13.75
C PHE A 252 11.71 13.52 13.86
N LEU A 253 12.47 12.93 14.81
CA LEU A 253 13.90 13.20 14.96
C LEU A 253 14.75 12.66 13.81
N SER A 254 14.34 11.54 13.21
CA SER A 254 14.99 10.96 12.03
C SER A 254 14.72 11.82 10.79
N GLY A 255 13.45 12.10 10.49
CA GLY A 255 13.04 12.91 9.35
C GLY A 255 13.58 14.34 9.39
N ALA A 256 13.74 14.94 10.57
CA ALA A 256 14.36 16.27 10.70
C ALA A 256 15.83 16.34 10.23
N GLN A 257 16.48 15.19 10.00
CA GLN A 257 17.85 15.11 9.48
C GLN A 257 17.88 15.05 7.94
N VAL A 258 16.75 14.77 7.29
CA VAL A 258 16.61 14.75 5.83
C VAL A 258 16.30 16.16 5.34
N THR A 259 17.19 16.75 4.55
CA THR A 259 17.04 18.14 4.07
C THR A 259 16.64 18.27 2.61
N ASP A 260 16.84 17.22 1.81
CA ASP A 260 16.47 17.16 0.40
C ASP A 260 15.87 15.79 0.12
N LEU A 261 14.61 15.74 -0.33
CA LEU A 261 13.95 14.51 -0.76
C LEU A 261 14.26 14.24 -2.24
N SER A 262 14.56 13.00 -2.55
CA SER A 262 14.80 12.46 -3.88
C SER A 262 13.62 11.64 -4.38
N GLU A 263 13.61 11.31 -5.67
CA GLU A 263 12.63 10.39 -6.24
C GLU A 263 12.66 9.00 -5.58
N LEU A 264 13.83 8.56 -5.09
CA LEU A 264 13.96 7.29 -4.37
C LEU A 264 13.23 7.34 -3.02
N ASP A 265 13.25 8.48 -2.32
CA ASP A 265 12.54 8.62 -1.04
C ASP A 265 11.02 8.56 -1.21
N PHE A 266 10.50 8.97 -2.38
CA PHE A 266 9.07 8.83 -2.70
C PHE A 266 8.71 7.45 -3.26
N ALA A 267 9.69 6.70 -3.78
CA ALA A 267 9.50 5.36 -4.30
C ALA A 267 9.67 4.26 -3.23
N ASP A 268 10.15 4.63 -2.04
CA ASP A 268 10.30 3.75 -0.89
C ASP A 268 8.94 3.15 -0.46
N GLU A 269 8.98 1.93 0.06
CA GLU A 269 7.80 1.24 0.59
C GLU A 269 7.28 1.92 1.87
N HIS A 270 8.18 2.56 2.63
CA HIS A 270 7.83 3.29 3.83
C HIS A 270 7.31 4.69 3.51
N SER A 271 6.31 5.11 4.29
CA SER A 271 6.02 6.53 4.45
C SER A 271 7.25 7.31 4.91
N LEU A 272 7.33 8.56 4.47
CA LEU A 272 8.32 9.49 5.00
C LEU A 272 8.15 9.61 6.51
N ASP A 273 9.28 9.72 7.23
CA ASP A 273 9.30 9.82 8.70
C ASP A 273 8.33 10.88 9.25
N GLN A 274 8.15 12.00 8.54
CA GLN A 274 7.18 13.03 8.90
C GLN A 274 5.73 12.55 8.76
N GLN A 275 5.39 11.82 7.70
CA GLN A 275 4.07 11.23 7.52
C GLN A 275 3.78 10.20 8.61
N ARG A 276 4.74 9.32 8.93
CA ARG A 276 4.64 8.36 10.05
C ARG A 276 4.38 9.09 11.37
N PHE A 277 5.13 10.16 11.65
CA PHE A 277 4.92 10.98 12.85
C PHE A 277 3.50 11.55 12.96
N PHE A 278 2.96 12.12 11.88
CA PHE A 278 1.61 12.70 11.91
C PHE A 278 0.52 11.63 11.96
N GLY A 279 0.65 10.54 11.20
CA GLY A 279 -0.28 9.42 11.20
C GLY A 279 -0.39 8.78 12.58
N ILE A 280 0.74 8.41 13.18
CA ILE A 280 0.78 7.82 14.53
C ILE A 280 0.22 8.82 15.58
N SER A 281 0.56 10.12 15.47
CA SER A 281 0.02 11.14 16.36
C SER A 281 -1.50 11.28 16.23
N CYS A 282 -2.04 11.13 15.03
CA CYS A 282 -3.47 11.14 14.76
C CYS A 282 -4.16 9.94 15.43
N LEU A 283 -3.61 8.72 15.32
CA LEU A 283 -4.16 7.54 16.00
C LEU A 283 -4.18 7.71 17.53
N VAL A 284 -3.09 8.22 18.12
CA VAL A 284 -3.05 8.49 19.58
C VAL A 284 -4.10 9.54 19.98
N PHE A 285 -4.24 10.61 19.20
CA PHE A 285 -5.26 11.63 19.45
C PHE A 285 -6.67 11.04 19.32
N GLY A 286 -6.93 10.29 18.24
CA GLY A 286 -8.21 9.69 17.91
C GLY A 286 -8.73 8.76 18.99
N ARG A 287 -7.84 7.92 19.54
CA ARG A 287 -8.13 7.06 20.67
C ARG A 287 -8.59 7.81 21.92
N ASN A 288 -7.88 8.88 22.26
CA ASN A 288 -8.09 9.59 23.52
C ASN A 288 -7.81 11.10 23.39
N PRO A 289 -8.75 11.87 22.79
CA PRO A 289 -8.57 13.31 22.57
C PRO A 289 -8.40 14.10 23.87
N ASP A 290 -9.15 13.72 24.92
CA ASP A 290 -9.14 14.38 26.23
C ASP A 290 -7.82 14.13 27.00
N GLY A 291 -7.17 12.99 26.75
CA GLY A 291 -5.88 12.63 27.33
C GLY A 291 -4.69 13.25 26.60
N ASN A 292 -4.86 13.64 25.34
CA ASN A 292 -3.80 14.13 24.46
C ASN A 292 -4.01 15.55 23.89
N PRO A 293 -4.50 16.54 24.68
CA PRO A 293 -4.76 17.90 24.17
C PRO A 293 -3.48 18.61 23.70
N GLN A 294 -2.31 18.17 24.17
CA GLN A 294 -1.02 18.73 23.77
C GLN A 294 -0.74 18.61 22.27
N LEU A 295 -1.34 17.62 21.58
CA LEU A 295 -1.15 17.45 20.13
C LEU A 295 -1.76 18.63 19.36
N LEU A 296 -2.87 19.19 19.85
CA LEU A 296 -3.45 20.44 19.34
C LEU A 296 -2.70 21.67 19.85
N GLU A 297 -2.37 21.72 21.15
CA GLU A 297 -1.74 22.90 21.77
C GLU A 297 -0.36 23.23 21.19
N LEU A 298 0.38 22.19 20.79
CA LEU A 298 1.70 22.32 20.16
C LEU A 298 1.61 22.51 18.63
N GLY A 299 0.41 22.42 18.05
CA GLY A 299 0.21 22.53 16.60
C GLY A 299 0.68 21.31 15.81
N ILE A 300 0.86 20.16 16.47
CA ILE A 300 1.17 18.88 15.80
C ILE A 300 -0.03 18.46 14.95
N LEU A 301 -1.24 18.62 15.46
CA LEU A 301 -2.47 18.43 14.69
C LEU A 301 -3.18 19.77 14.52
N SER A 302 -3.70 20.03 13.32
CA SER A 302 -4.65 21.11 13.08
C SER A 302 -6.03 20.73 13.64
N GLU A 303 -6.89 21.71 13.91
CA GLU A 303 -8.27 21.43 14.36
C GLU A 303 -9.05 20.60 13.32
N ASP A 304 -8.80 20.86 12.03
CA ASP A 304 -9.45 20.14 10.93
C ASP A 304 -8.99 18.67 10.87
N ARG A 305 -7.67 18.40 10.90
CA ARG A 305 -7.13 17.02 10.90
C ARG A 305 -7.56 16.25 12.13
N ALA A 306 -7.46 16.87 13.31
CA ALA A 306 -7.85 16.26 14.58
C ALA A 306 -9.33 15.85 14.63
N SER A 307 -10.20 16.52 13.86
CA SER A 307 -11.62 16.19 13.79
C SER A 307 -11.90 14.85 13.09
N LEU A 308 -10.98 14.39 12.25
CA LEU A 308 -11.06 13.12 11.52
C LEU A 308 -10.42 11.96 12.30
N CYS A 309 -9.37 12.24 13.07
CA CYS A 309 -8.60 11.24 13.80
C CYS A 309 -9.44 10.30 14.69
N VAL A 310 -10.52 10.79 15.30
CA VAL A 310 -11.38 9.96 16.15
C VAL A 310 -12.09 8.87 15.35
N GLN A 311 -12.58 9.20 14.15
CA GLN A 311 -13.23 8.24 13.28
C GLN A 311 -12.19 7.27 12.70
N GLU A 312 -11.08 7.81 12.19
CA GLU A 312 -9.96 7.03 11.65
C GLU A 312 -9.44 5.99 12.65
N TYR A 313 -9.23 6.37 13.92
CA TYR A 313 -8.82 5.39 14.95
C TYR A 313 -9.83 4.26 15.13
N GLN A 314 -11.14 4.57 15.12
CA GLN A 314 -12.17 3.54 15.26
C GLN A 314 -12.23 2.63 14.04
N ASP A 315 -12.17 3.20 12.83
CA ASP A 315 -12.18 2.43 11.59
C ASP A 315 -10.99 1.46 11.54
N LYS A 316 -9.79 1.90 11.95
CA LYS A 316 -8.62 1.01 12.03
C LYS A 316 -8.74 -0.03 13.13
N LEU A 317 -9.28 0.33 14.30
CA LEU A 317 -9.51 -0.62 15.39
C LEU A 317 -10.51 -1.70 14.97
N ASP A 318 -11.61 -1.32 14.34
CA ASP A 318 -12.65 -2.23 13.86
C ASP A 318 -12.10 -3.14 12.75
N ALA A 319 -11.37 -2.58 11.78
CA ALA A 319 -10.74 -3.35 10.71
C ALA A 319 -9.77 -4.41 11.26
N TRP A 320 -8.82 -4.02 12.11
CA TRP A 320 -7.88 -4.98 12.72
C TRP A 320 -8.55 -5.96 13.68
N SER A 321 -9.65 -5.57 14.31
CA SER A 321 -10.43 -6.47 15.17
C SER A 321 -11.09 -7.60 14.36
N VAL A 322 -11.63 -7.28 13.18
CA VAL A 322 -12.18 -8.26 12.24
C VAL A 322 -11.08 -9.16 11.68
N LEU A 323 -9.95 -8.60 11.26
CA LEU A 323 -8.87 -9.37 10.63
C LEU A 323 -8.14 -10.32 11.59
N LEU A 324 -7.93 -9.91 12.84
CA LEU A 324 -7.17 -10.71 13.82
C LEU A 324 -8.04 -11.65 14.67
N LEU A 325 -9.38 -11.56 14.59
CA LEU A 325 -10.32 -12.31 15.43
C LEU A 325 -9.92 -12.28 16.92
N PHE A 326 -9.74 -11.09 17.52
CA PHE A 326 -9.38 -10.98 18.94
C PHE A 326 -10.33 -11.82 19.82
N GLU A 327 -9.77 -12.68 20.68
CA GLU A 327 -10.52 -13.31 21.77
C GLU A 327 -10.89 -12.22 22.81
N GLY A 328 -11.95 -11.47 22.54
CA GLY A 328 -12.45 -10.40 23.39
C GLY A 328 -13.95 -10.19 23.17
N ASP A 329 -14.76 -10.96 23.91
CA ASP A 329 -16.23 -11.02 23.90
C ASP A 329 -16.87 -11.64 22.62
N GLU A 330 -16.70 -12.97 22.52
CA GLU A 330 -17.30 -13.92 21.58
C GLU A 330 -18.86 -14.01 21.56
N GLU A 331 -19.60 -12.92 21.76
CA GLU A 331 -21.07 -12.95 21.59
C GLU A 331 -21.64 -11.86 20.66
N GLU A 332 -20.87 -10.88 20.21
CA GLU A 332 -21.36 -9.87 19.24
C GLU A 332 -20.59 -9.89 17.89
N ALA A 333 -19.25 -9.97 17.87
CA ALA A 333 -18.48 -9.86 16.60
C ALA A 333 -18.63 -11.09 15.68
N LEU A 334 -18.70 -12.30 16.23
CA LEU A 334 -18.86 -13.56 15.48
C LEU A 334 -20.32 -13.91 15.15
N ASN A 335 -21.30 -13.14 15.63
CA ASN A 335 -22.70 -13.31 15.23
C ASN A 335 -23.05 -12.54 13.95
N ASP A 336 -22.13 -11.71 13.44
CA ASP A 336 -22.31 -10.91 12.22
C ASP A 336 -21.31 -11.25 11.10
N ILE A 337 -20.40 -12.21 11.28
CA ILE A 337 -19.68 -12.83 10.16
C ILE A 337 -20.56 -13.96 9.65
N PRO A 338 -21.24 -13.81 8.50
CA PRO A 338 -22.20 -14.81 8.07
C PRO A 338 -21.47 -16.08 7.60
N ASP A 339 -21.95 -17.24 8.06
CA ASP A 339 -21.53 -18.58 7.59
C ASP A 339 -21.37 -18.63 6.05
N GLU A 340 -20.50 -19.53 5.55
CA GLU A 340 -20.07 -19.81 4.15
C GLU A 340 -21.17 -19.88 3.05
N ASP A 341 -22.44 -19.61 3.35
CA ASP A 341 -23.60 -19.64 2.45
C ASP A 341 -24.20 -18.23 2.14
N TYR A 342 -23.58 -17.12 2.55
CA TYR A 342 -24.11 -15.76 2.33
C TYR A 342 -23.34 -14.94 1.29
N LEU A 343 -23.59 -15.23 0.02
CA LEU A 343 -23.41 -14.21 -1.02
C LEU A 343 -24.33 -13.03 -0.73
N LEU A 344 -23.80 -11.81 -0.83
CA LEU A 344 -24.59 -10.59 -0.73
C LEU A 344 -25.74 -10.65 -1.74
N VAL A 345 -26.95 -10.33 -1.28
CA VAL A 345 -28.09 -10.18 -2.16
C VAL A 345 -27.98 -8.82 -2.83
N ASP A 346 -27.83 -8.85 -4.16
CA ASP A 346 -27.83 -7.66 -4.99
C ASP A 346 -29.21 -6.98 -4.97
N GLU A 347 -29.30 -5.86 -4.25
CA GLU A 347 -30.51 -5.04 -4.08
C GLU A 347 -30.38 -3.65 -4.74
N GLY A 348 -29.23 -3.34 -5.35
CA GLY A 348 -29.02 -2.05 -5.99
C GLY A 348 -27.95 -2.03 -7.08
N ASP A 349 -27.95 -0.93 -7.83
CA ASP A 349 -27.03 -0.72 -8.95
C ASP A 349 -26.20 0.56 -8.75
N PHE A 350 -25.04 0.63 -9.37
CA PHE A 350 -24.39 1.90 -9.71
C PHE A 350 -25.22 2.64 -10.76
N VAL A 351 -25.74 3.82 -10.41
CA VAL A 351 -26.67 4.59 -11.26
C VAL A 351 -25.97 5.83 -11.81
N LEU A 352 -25.46 5.72 -13.04
CA LEU A 352 -24.77 6.81 -13.73
C LEU A 352 -25.72 7.90 -14.24
N GLY A 353 -25.39 9.16 -13.97
CA GLY A 353 -26.11 10.35 -14.43
C GLY A 353 -25.18 11.49 -14.83
N PHE A 354 -25.63 12.31 -15.79
CA PHE A 354 -24.94 13.54 -16.22
C PHE A 354 -25.87 14.74 -16.06
N ILE A 355 -25.43 15.73 -15.31
CA ILE A 355 -26.09 17.03 -15.19
C ILE A 355 -25.49 17.97 -16.25
N GLU A 356 -26.34 18.66 -17.01
CA GLU A 356 -25.90 19.65 -17.99
C GLU A 356 -25.23 20.83 -17.27
N PRO A 357 -24.00 21.24 -17.65
CA PRO A 357 -23.33 22.39 -17.04
C PRO A 357 -24.13 23.68 -17.23
N GLU A 358 -24.19 24.50 -16.18
CA GLU A 358 -24.75 25.84 -16.25
C GLU A 358 -23.85 26.74 -17.12
N SER A 359 -22.53 26.61 -16.99
CA SER A 359 -21.55 27.42 -17.71
C SER A 359 -21.41 27.03 -19.18
N ASP A 360 -21.37 28.05 -20.05
CA ASP A 360 -21.11 27.87 -21.49
C ASP A 360 -19.72 27.24 -21.76
N ALA A 361 -18.79 27.35 -20.82
CA ALA A 361 -17.42 26.90 -20.95
C ALA A 361 -17.27 25.38 -20.82
N LEU A 362 -18.01 24.74 -19.91
CA LEU A 362 -17.91 23.31 -19.65
C LEU A 362 -18.83 22.45 -20.55
N ARG A 363 -19.84 23.04 -21.21
CA ARG A 363 -20.73 22.28 -22.09
C ARG A 363 -20.04 21.49 -23.21
N PRO A 364 -19.05 22.04 -23.95
CA PRO A 364 -18.32 21.26 -24.95
C PRO A 364 -17.61 20.05 -24.37
N LEU A 365 -17.04 20.18 -23.17
CA LEU A 365 -16.39 19.09 -22.46
C LEU A 365 -17.41 18.02 -22.05
N ALA A 366 -18.52 18.42 -21.42
CA ALA A 366 -19.58 17.50 -21.01
C ALA A 366 -20.19 16.75 -22.22
N GLU A 367 -20.43 17.44 -23.34
CA GLU A 367 -20.89 16.82 -24.59
C GLU A 367 -19.87 15.81 -25.15
N ARG A 368 -18.57 16.14 -25.09
CA ARG A 368 -17.50 15.26 -25.56
C ARG A 368 -17.37 14.03 -24.68
N LEU A 369 -17.42 14.20 -23.36
CA LEU A 369 -17.37 13.13 -22.36
C LEU A 369 -18.54 12.16 -22.51
N LEU A 370 -19.76 12.68 -22.59
CA LEU A 370 -20.96 11.87 -22.80
C LEU A 370 -20.89 11.07 -24.12
N ALA A 371 -20.23 11.62 -25.15
CA ALA A 371 -20.11 10.97 -26.45
C ALA A 371 -19.09 9.82 -26.50
N THR A 372 -18.23 9.63 -25.48
CA THR A 372 -17.25 8.53 -25.46
C THR A 372 -17.88 7.20 -25.04
N GLU A 373 -18.95 7.24 -24.25
CA GLU A 373 -19.62 6.09 -23.62
C GLU A 373 -18.73 5.30 -22.62
N ASP A 374 -17.49 5.74 -22.34
CA ASP A 374 -16.57 4.98 -21.48
C ASP A 374 -17.09 4.84 -20.05
N PHE A 375 -17.60 5.92 -19.44
CA PHE A 375 -18.23 5.85 -18.11
C PHE A 375 -19.46 4.94 -18.08
N THR A 376 -20.22 4.87 -19.18
CA THR A 376 -21.34 3.93 -19.29
C THR A 376 -20.85 2.48 -19.33
N VAL A 377 -19.74 2.22 -20.02
CA VAL A 377 -19.13 0.87 -20.11
C VAL A 377 -18.59 0.44 -18.75
N VAL A 378 -17.81 1.27 -18.06
CA VAL A 378 -17.23 0.91 -16.75
C VAL A 378 -18.30 0.78 -15.66
N THR A 379 -19.35 1.63 -15.66
CA THR A 379 -20.49 1.47 -14.74
C THR A 379 -21.26 0.17 -15.02
N GLN A 380 -21.47 -0.19 -16.28
CA GLN A 380 -22.12 -1.46 -16.61
C GLN A 380 -21.26 -2.65 -16.15
N ALA A 381 -19.94 -2.60 -16.36
CA ALA A 381 -19.03 -3.64 -15.90
C ALA A 381 -19.10 -3.83 -14.37
N LEU A 382 -19.15 -2.73 -13.61
CA LEU A 382 -19.36 -2.78 -12.16
C LEU A 382 -20.69 -3.47 -11.80
N ASN A 383 -21.81 -3.07 -12.43
CA ASN A 383 -23.12 -3.68 -12.19
C ASN A 383 -23.19 -5.15 -12.61
N ASP A 384 -22.39 -5.58 -13.59
CA ASP A 384 -22.32 -6.99 -13.99
C ASP A 384 -21.48 -7.82 -13.01
N THR A 385 -20.65 -7.19 -12.18
CA THR A 385 -19.59 -7.85 -11.40
C THR A 385 -19.83 -7.82 -9.89
N VAL A 386 -20.30 -6.70 -9.34
CA VAL A 386 -20.41 -6.46 -7.89
C VAL A 386 -21.86 -6.25 -7.51
N GLY A 387 -22.35 -7.03 -6.55
CA GLY A 387 -23.64 -6.84 -5.92
C GLY A 387 -23.60 -5.70 -4.91
N LEU A 388 -24.68 -4.92 -4.81
CA LEU A 388 -24.78 -3.84 -3.83
C LEU A 388 -26.00 -3.98 -2.92
N PRO A 389 -25.91 -3.54 -1.65
CA PRO A 389 -27.06 -3.53 -0.74
C PRO A 389 -28.07 -2.41 -1.05
N ALA A 390 -27.69 -1.42 -1.86
CA ALA A 390 -28.55 -0.32 -2.29
C ALA A 390 -27.98 0.39 -3.52
N ASP A 391 -28.83 1.13 -4.24
CA ASP A 391 -28.40 1.96 -5.37
C ASP A 391 -27.36 3.00 -4.95
N LEU A 392 -26.29 3.12 -5.74
CA LEU A 392 -25.23 4.12 -5.58
C LEU A 392 -25.26 5.10 -6.76
N PRO A 393 -25.77 6.34 -6.59
CA PRO A 393 -25.75 7.34 -7.65
C PRO A 393 -24.33 7.79 -7.97
N ILE A 394 -24.00 7.87 -9.26
CA ILE A 394 -22.76 8.46 -9.77
C ILE A 394 -23.16 9.62 -10.67
N THR A 395 -22.77 10.85 -10.30
CA THR A 395 -23.22 12.05 -11.00
C THR A 395 -22.05 12.89 -11.51
N PHE A 396 -22.03 13.12 -12.82
CA PHE A 396 -21.19 14.15 -13.43
C PHE A 396 -21.88 15.52 -13.36
N ALA A 397 -21.22 16.52 -12.78
CA ALA A 397 -21.80 17.84 -12.57
C ALA A 397 -20.77 18.99 -12.63
N GLU A 398 -21.27 20.21 -12.82
CA GLU A 398 -20.49 21.43 -12.56
C GLU A 398 -20.56 21.74 -11.07
N CYS A 399 -19.42 21.67 -10.38
CA CYS A 399 -19.36 21.73 -8.93
C CYS A 399 -18.91 23.10 -8.40
N GLY A 400 -18.12 23.84 -9.19
CA GLY A 400 -17.40 25.03 -8.76
C GLY A 400 -16.09 24.75 -8.02
N LEU A 401 -15.60 23.51 -8.05
CA LEU A 401 -14.31 23.07 -7.49
C LEU A 401 -13.71 21.96 -8.36
N ILE A 402 -12.39 21.83 -8.34
CA ILE A 402 -11.63 20.77 -9.02
C ILE A 402 -11.61 19.57 -8.06
N ASN A 403 -12.57 18.66 -8.17
CA ASN A 403 -12.60 17.48 -7.31
C ASN A 403 -13.41 16.31 -7.88
N ALA A 404 -13.23 15.14 -7.30
CA ALA A 404 -14.19 14.06 -7.26
C ALA A 404 -14.35 13.66 -5.79
N PHE A 405 -15.50 13.10 -5.41
CA PHE A 405 -15.68 12.62 -4.04
C PHE A 405 -16.86 11.67 -3.92
N TYR A 406 -16.71 10.72 -3.02
CA TYR A 406 -17.76 9.94 -2.41
C TYR A 406 -18.31 10.64 -1.17
N ASP A 407 -19.64 10.76 -1.08
CA ASP A 407 -20.34 11.27 0.10
C ASP A 407 -20.99 10.09 0.86
N PRO A 408 -20.50 9.71 2.05
CA PRO A 408 -21.05 8.58 2.82
C PRO A 408 -22.47 8.82 3.36
N GLU A 409 -22.88 10.08 3.60
CA GLU A 409 -24.24 10.41 4.04
C GLU A 409 -25.25 10.20 2.92
N LEU A 410 -24.88 10.56 1.69
CA LEU A 410 -25.71 10.42 0.51
C LEU A 410 -25.52 9.08 -0.21
N ARG A 411 -24.44 8.36 0.10
CA ARG A 411 -23.96 7.17 -0.63
C ARG A 411 -23.89 7.44 -2.13
N ALA A 412 -23.22 8.53 -2.49
CA ALA A 412 -23.21 9.02 -3.86
C ALA A 412 -21.82 9.52 -4.25
N ILE A 413 -21.43 9.23 -5.49
CA ILE A 413 -20.20 9.70 -6.10
C ILE A 413 -20.51 10.92 -6.95
N THR A 414 -19.74 11.99 -6.79
CA THR A 414 -19.79 13.19 -7.64
C THR A 414 -18.49 13.36 -8.40
N MET A 415 -18.58 13.38 -9.73
CA MET A 415 -17.46 13.64 -10.63
C MET A 415 -17.58 15.07 -11.19
N CYS A 416 -16.71 15.99 -10.78
CA CYS A 416 -16.81 17.38 -11.23
C CYS A 416 -16.17 17.54 -12.62
N TYR A 417 -16.86 18.22 -13.55
CA TYR A 417 -16.30 18.50 -14.87
C TYR A 417 -15.02 19.35 -14.79
N GLU A 418 -14.88 20.17 -13.76
CA GLU A 418 -13.69 20.98 -13.49
C GLU A 418 -12.44 20.13 -13.22
N LEU A 419 -12.59 18.96 -12.59
CA LEU A 419 -11.47 18.03 -12.41
C LEU A 419 -10.94 17.52 -13.74
N PHE A 420 -11.85 17.12 -14.63
CA PHE A 420 -11.48 16.68 -15.98
C PHE A 420 -10.80 17.81 -16.76
N ASP A 421 -11.37 19.01 -16.77
CA ASP A 421 -10.81 20.19 -17.47
C ASP A 421 -9.40 20.55 -16.95
N PHE A 422 -9.21 20.44 -15.63
CA PHE A 422 -7.92 20.66 -14.99
C PHE A 422 -6.87 19.65 -15.46
N ILE A 423 -7.16 18.35 -15.38
CA ILE A 423 -6.21 17.30 -15.81
C ILE A 423 -5.92 17.41 -17.31
N GLN A 424 -6.92 17.68 -18.14
CA GLN A 424 -6.72 17.93 -19.58
C GLN A 424 -5.79 19.12 -19.81
N THR A 425 -5.95 20.19 -19.03
CA THR A 425 -5.10 21.38 -19.11
C THR A 425 -3.65 21.07 -18.70
N GLN A 426 -3.43 20.22 -17.69
CA GLN A 426 -2.09 19.78 -17.30
C GLN A 426 -1.38 19.04 -18.45
N PHE A 427 -2.05 18.07 -19.08
CA PHE A 427 -1.49 17.35 -20.23
C PHE A 427 -1.25 18.27 -21.43
N ALA A 428 -2.14 19.22 -21.70
CA ALA A 428 -1.94 20.21 -22.76
C ALA A 428 -0.72 21.12 -22.46
N ASN A 429 -0.53 21.52 -21.20
CA ASN A 429 0.64 22.29 -20.76
C ASN A 429 1.94 21.48 -20.85
N ALA A 430 1.87 20.16 -20.66
CA ALA A 430 2.97 19.23 -20.91
C ALA A 430 3.28 19.03 -22.41
N GLY A 431 2.52 19.66 -23.31
CA GLY A 431 2.82 19.75 -24.74
C GLY A 431 2.04 18.78 -25.63
N LEU A 432 1.05 18.07 -25.08
CA LEU A 432 0.14 17.22 -25.86
C LEU A 432 -0.83 18.09 -26.67
N ASP A 433 -1.27 17.57 -27.82
CA ASP A 433 -2.38 18.19 -28.54
C ASP A 433 -3.73 17.93 -27.85
N ASP A 434 -4.79 18.61 -28.28
CA ASP A 434 -6.09 18.56 -27.62
C ASP A 434 -6.70 17.15 -27.58
N ASP A 435 -6.48 16.34 -28.62
CA ASP A 435 -7.04 14.99 -28.70
C ASP A 435 -6.28 14.03 -27.78
N ASP A 436 -4.95 14.11 -27.77
CA ASP A 436 -4.10 13.31 -26.89
C ASP A 436 -4.25 13.73 -25.42
N ALA A 437 -4.32 15.03 -25.13
CA ALA A 437 -4.53 15.54 -23.77
C ALA A 437 -5.90 15.12 -23.22
N PHE A 438 -6.95 15.19 -24.04
CA PHE A 438 -8.27 14.69 -23.66
C PHE A 438 -8.25 13.18 -23.41
N ALA A 439 -7.56 12.41 -24.25
CA ALA A 439 -7.45 10.96 -24.11
C ALA A 439 -6.76 10.57 -22.79
N ARG A 440 -5.66 11.23 -22.43
CA ARG A 440 -4.95 10.99 -21.15
C ARG A 440 -5.78 11.46 -19.95
N ALA A 441 -6.45 12.60 -20.05
CA ALA A 441 -7.34 13.08 -19.00
C ALA A 441 -8.54 12.16 -18.77
N LEU A 442 -9.08 11.55 -19.82
CA LEU A 442 -10.13 10.55 -19.73
C LEU A 442 -9.66 9.30 -18.98
N ASP A 443 -8.48 8.79 -19.31
CA ASP A 443 -7.89 7.64 -18.64
C ASP A 443 -7.67 7.94 -17.14
N ALA A 444 -7.13 9.13 -16.80
CA ALA A 444 -6.97 9.57 -15.41
C ALA A 444 -8.30 9.75 -14.67
N ASN A 445 -9.35 10.28 -15.31
CA ASN A 445 -10.66 10.41 -14.68
C ASN A 445 -11.39 9.06 -14.52
N ILE A 446 -11.06 8.05 -15.33
CA ILE A 446 -11.55 6.69 -15.14
C ILE A 446 -10.86 6.03 -13.94
N PHE A 447 -9.56 6.24 -13.75
CA PHE A 447 -8.87 5.86 -12.52
C PHE A 447 -9.51 6.51 -11.30
N ILE A 448 -9.70 7.83 -11.30
CA ILE A 448 -10.32 8.55 -10.18
C ILE A 448 -11.77 8.07 -9.95
N PHE A 449 -12.52 7.74 -11.01
CA PHE A 449 -13.84 7.13 -10.85
C PHE A 449 -13.78 5.80 -10.08
N PHE A 450 -12.81 4.92 -10.37
CA PHE A 450 -12.67 3.66 -9.63
C PHE A 450 -12.13 3.87 -8.21
N HIS A 451 -11.32 4.89 -7.99
CA HIS A 451 -10.90 5.33 -6.66
C HIS A 451 -12.12 5.73 -5.80
N GLU A 452 -13.02 6.58 -6.32
CA GLU A 452 -14.28 6.92 -5.62
C GLU A 452 -15.22 5.73 -5.42
N VAL A 453 -15.23 4.79 -6.37
CA VAL A 453 -15.95 3.52 -6.22
C VAL A 453 -15.34 2.69 -5.09
N GLY A 454 -14.02 2.73 -4.89
CA GLY A 454 -13.35 2.09 -3.76
C GLY A 454 -13.87 2.59 -2.42
N HIS A 455 -13.89 3.90 -2.20
CA HIS A 455 -14.48 4.49 -0.98
C HIS A 455 -15.93 4.07 -0.79
N ALA A 456 -16.72 4.09 -1.88
CA ALA A 456 -18.11 3.66 -1.82
C ALA A 456 -18.25 2.18 -1.41
N LEU A 457 -17.42 1.30 -1.98
CA LEU A 457 -17.43 -0.13 -1.66
C LEU A 457 -17.01 -0.38 -0.22
N ILE A 458 -15.91 0.22 0.25
CA ILE A 458 -15.45 0.12 1.64
C ILE A 458 -16.58 0.49 2.59
N HIS A 459 -17.21 1.65 2.37
CA HIS A 459 -18.26 2.13 3.25
C HIS A 459 -19.57 1.32 3.17
N VAL A 460 -20.05 0.92 1.99
CA VAL A 460 -21.35 0.23 1.87
C VAL A 460 -21.28 -1.26 2.14
N LEU A 461 -20.11 -1.87 1.97
CA LEU A 461 -19.86 -3.28 2.23
C LEU A 461 -19.18 -3.52 3.59
N GLU A 462 -18.82 -2.44 4.31
CA GLU A 462 -18.15 -2.48 5.61
C GLU A 462 -16.84 -3.28 5.55
N LEU A 463 -16.03 -3.03 4.50
CA LEU A 463 -14.78 -3.77 4.27
C LEU A 463 -13.70 -3.38 5.29
N PRO A 464 -13.01 -4.34 5.92
CA PRO A 464 -11.91 -4.06 6.85
C PRO A 464 -10.64 -3.66 6.08
N THR A 465 -10.47 -2.36 5.82
CA THR A 465 -9.27 -1.84 5.16
C THR A 465 -8.20 -1.41 6.15
N THR A 466 -6.96 -1.83 5.87
CA THR A 466 -5.75 -1.48 6.63
C THR A 466 -4.94 -0.42 5.91
N GLY A 467 -4.04 0.26 6.62
CA GLY A 467 -3.23 1.34 6.06
C GLY A 467 -4.10 2.55 5.70
N LYS A 468 -3.52 3.52 4.98
CA LYS A 468 -4.29 4.66 4.46
C LYS A 468 -5.38 4.19 3.50
N GLU A 469 -6.62 4.62 3.73
CA GLU A 469 -7.75 4.25 2.86
C GLU A 469 -7.52 4.74 1.42
N GLU A 470 -6.97 5.94 1.27
CA GLU A 470 -6.59 6.55 -0.01
C GLU A 470 -5.63 5.68 -0.84
N ASP A 471 -4.63 5.07 -0.19
CA ASP A 471 -3.69 4.16 -0.86
C ASP A 471 -4.41 2.84 -1.22
N ALA A 472 -5.27 2.34 -0.33
CA ALA A 472 -6.06 1.14 -0.58
C ALA A 472 -6.97 1.29 -1.80
N VAL A 473 -7.68 2.41 -1.93
CA VAL A 473 -8.59 2.63 -3.07
C VAL A 473 -7.83 2.93 -4.38
N ASP A 474 -6.60 3.46 -4.31
CA ASP A 474 -5.68 3.53 -5.45
C ASP A 474 -5.23 2.16 -5.93
N ASP A 475 -4.92 1.25 -5.01
CA ASP A 475 -4.61 -0.15 -5.33
C ASP A 475 -5.80 -0.79 -6.06
N LEU A 476 -7.00 -0.65 -5.51
CA LEU A 476 -8.22 -1.21 -6.11
C LEU A 476 -8.46 -0.64 -7.51
N ALA A 477 -8.36 0.68 -7.68
CA ALA A 477 -8.54 1.33 -8.98
C ALA A 477 -7.51 0.83 -10.00
N THR A 478 -6.25 0.67 -9.58
CA THR A 478 -5.17 0.11 -10.40
C THR A 478 -5.49 -1.32 -10.83
N ILE A 479 -5.80 -2.19 -9.87
CA ILE A 479 -6.06 -3.62 -10.09
C ILE A 479 -7.27 -3.81 -11.01
N VAL A 480 -8.39 -3.14 -10.73
CA VAL A 480 -9.61 -3.23 -11.54
C VAL A 480 -9.33 -2.84 -12.98
N LEU A 481 -8.56 -1.76 -13.20
CA LEU A 481 -8.24 -1.31 -14.54
C LEU A 481 -7.36 -2.30 -15.29
N ILE A 482 -6.27 -2.78 -14.68
CA ILE A 482 -5.34 -3.75 -15.26
C ILE A 482 -6.07 -5.05 -15.63
N GLU A 483 -6.87 -5.59 -14.71
CA GLU A 483 -7.46 -6.92 -14.86
C GLU A 483 -8.71 -6.93 -15.76
N SER A 484 -9.49 -5.85 -15.78
CA SER A 484 -10.82 -5.87 -16.42
C SER A 484 -10.83 -5.31 -17.84
N PHE A 485 -9.85 -4.48 -18.22
CA PHE A 485 -9.93 -3.69 -19.45
C PHE A 485 -8.70 -3.82 -20.36
N ASP A 486 -8.93 -3.98 -21.66
CA ASP A 486 -7.89 -3.92 -22.69
C ASP A 486 -7.20 -2.54 -22.63
N GLY A 487 -5.89 -2.53 -22.39
CA GLY A 487 -5.10 -1.29 -22.26
C GLY A 487 -5.29 -0.56 -20.92
N GLY A 488 -5.83 -1.25 -19.90
CA GLY A 488 -5.98 -0.72 -18.55
C GLY A 488 -4.65 -0.37 -17.88
N ASP A 489 -3.61 -1.18 -18.09
CA ASP A 489 -2.22 -0.89 -17.74
C ASP A 489 -1.78 0.50 -18.22
N GLN A 490 -1.99 0.81 -19.50
CA GLN A 490 -1.65 2.10 -20.07
C GLN A 490 -2.54 3.24 -19.56
N ALA A 491 -3.81 2.97 -19.23
CA ALA A 491 -4.70 3.96 -18.66
C ALA A 491 -4.27 4.34 -17.24
N VAL A 492 -3.90 3.36 -16.43
CA VAL A 492 -3.35 3.53 -15.08
C VAL A 492 -2.04 4.31 -15.12
N LEU A 493 -1.13 4.01 -16.06
CA LEU A 493 0.09 4.82 -16.23
C LEU A 493 -0.20 6.28 -16.62
N ASN A 494 -1.33 6.56 -17.28
CA ASN A 494 -1.74 7.94 -17.57
C ASN A 494 -2.28 8.65 -16.34
N ALA A 495 -2.99 7.92 -15.47
CA ALA A 495 -3.40 8.42 -14.17
C ALA A 495 -2.17 8.73 -13.30
N ALA A 496 -1.21 7.79 -13.19
CA ALA A 496 0.06 7.99 -12.51
C ALA A 496 0.78 9.25 -13.02
N GLN A 497 0.85 9.42 -14.35
CA GLN A 497 1.48 10.61 -14.93
C GLN A 497 0.74 11.91 -14.58
N SER A 498 -0.57 11.89 -14.36
CA SER A 498 -1.29 13.08 -13.89
C SER A 498 -0.88 13.47 -12.47
N PHE A 499 -0.67 12.50 -11.56
CA PHE A 499 -0.11 12.76 -10.23
C PHE A 499 1.32 13.29 -10.33
N PHE A 500 2.17 12.68 -11.16
CA PHE A 500 3.53 13.19 -11.38
C PHE A 500 3.54 14.66 -11.83
N LEU A 501 2.65 15.05 -12.75
CA LEU A 501 2.53 16.43 -13.21
C LEU A 501 2.07 17.38 -12.08
N SER A 502 1.08 16.96 -11.28
CA SER A 502 0.59 17.74 -10.12
C SER A 502 1.67 17.91 -9.05
N GLY A 503 2.31 16.80 -8.64
CA GLY A 503 3.38 16.82 -7.63
C GLY A 503 4.59 17.64 -8.06
N SER A 504 4.93 17.64 -9.36
CA SER A 504 6.04 18.44 -9.90
C SER A 504 5.82 19.95 -9.79
N GLU A 505 4.59 20.43 -9.56
CA GLU A 505 4.30 21.85 -9.30
C GLU A 505 4.57 22.25 -7.84
N ILE A 506 4.69 21.27 -6.93
CA ILE A 506 4.95 21.48 -5.51
C ILE A 506 6.46 21.49 -5.27
N THR A 507 7.01 22.66 -4.93
CA THR A 507 8.46 22.82 -4.72
C THR A 507 8.90 22.73 -3.27
N ASP A 508 7.98 22.92 -2.32
CA ASP A 508 8.24 22.88 -0.89
C ASP A 508 7.08 22.13 -0.20
N LEU A 509 7.39 21.06 0.54
CA LEU A 509 6.40 20.34 1.36
C LEU A 509 6.26 21.01 2.72
N SER A 510 5.02 21.13 3.19
CA SER A 510 4.63 21.66 4.49
C SER A 510 4.24 20.55 5.46
N GLU A 511 4.14 20.90 6.75
CA GLU A 511 3.60 19.98 7.77
C GLU A 511 2.19 19.52 7.46
N LEU A 512 1.39 20.33 6.74
CA LEU A 512 0.04 19.93 6.33
C LEU A 512 0.08 18.86 5.23
N ASP A 513 1.04 18.94 4.30
CA ASP A 513 1.19 17.95 3.24
C ASP A 513 1.62 16.58 3.81
N PHE A 514 2.42 16.58 4.88
CA PHE A 514 2.78 15.34 5.59
C PHE A 514 1.66 14.81 6.50
N ALA A 515 0.77 15.67 6.97
CA ALA A 515 -0.35 15.28 7.83
C ALA A 515 -1.62 14.89 7.06
N ASP A 516 -1.60 15.07 5.73
CA ASP A 516 -2.69 14.68 4.84
C ASP A 516 -2.91 13.16 4.88
N GLU A 517 -4.16 12.77 4.68
CA GLU A 517 -4.54 11.37 4.58
C GLU A 517 -4.08 10.77 3.25
N HIS A 518 -4.02 11.59 2.19
CA HIS A 518 -3.49 11.17 0.91
C HIS A 518 -1.97 11.06 0.97
N SER A 519 -1.44 10.02 0.34
CA SER A 519 -0.02 9.99 0.01
C SER A 519 0.32 11.10 -0.97
N LEU A 520 1.58 11.55 -0.93
CA LEU A 520 2.05 12.62 -1.81
C LEU A 520 1.90 12.17 -3.27
N ASP A 521 1.61 13.11 -4.17
CA ASP A 521 1.41 12.81 -5.60
C ASP A 521 2.59 12.02 -6.21
N GLN A 522 3.83 12.28 -5.78
CA GLN A 522 4.99 11.48 -6.18
C GLN A 522 4.93 10.04 -5.67
N GLN A 523 4.52 9.81 -4.42
CA GLN A 523 4.36 8.47 -3.86
C GLN A 523 3.26 7.70 -4.59
N ARG A 524 2.13 8.34 -4.89
CA ARG A 524 1.05 7.75 -5.71
C ARG A 524 1.57 7.34 -7.10
N PHE A 525 2.35 8.21 -7.74
CA PHE A 525 2.98 7.89 -9.03
C PHE A 525 3.86 6.63 -8.96
N PHE A 526 4.72 6.51 -7.96
CA PHE A 526 5.60 5.34 -7.82
C PHE A 526 4.84 4.07 -7.41
N SER A 527 3.89 4.17 -6.49
CA SER A 527 3.04 3.04 -6.07
C SER A 527 2.26 2.47 -7.25
N ILE A 528 1.57 3.31 -8.00
CA ILE A 528 0.81 2.90 -9.19
C ILE A 528 1.74 2.30 -10.25
N SER A 529 2.90 2.91 -10.49
CA SER A 529 3.90 2.38 -11.46
C SER A 529 4.43 1.02 -11.02
N CYS A 530 4.59 0.80 -9.72
CA CYS A 530 5.02 -0.46 -9.14
C CYS A 530 3.99 -1.56 -9.37
N LEU A 531 2.70 -1.32 -9.11
CA LEU A 531 1.64 -2.29 -9.38
C LEU A 531 1.52 -2.63 -10.88
N VAL A 532 1.66 -1.64 -11.76
CA VAL A 532 1.69 -1.88 -13.22
C VAL A 532 2.88 -2.76 -13.59
N TYR A 533 4.07 -2.46 -13.09
CA TYR A 533 5.26 -3.29 -13.33
C TYR A 533 5.05 -4.72 -12.81
N GLY A 534 4.63 -4.88 -11.55
CA GLY A 534 4.41 -6.17 -10.89
C GLY A 534 3.40 -7.05 -11.61
N SER A 535 2.37 -6.45 -12.22
CA SER A 535 1.37 -7.20 -13.01
C SER A 535 1.94 -7.86 -14.28
N ASN A 536 2.97 -7.24 -14.89
CA ASN A 536 3.58 -7.73 -16.12
C ASN A 536 5.01 -7.15 -16.31
N PRO A 537 6.01 -7.65 -15.57
CA PRO A 537 7.37 -7.10 -15.60
C PRO A 537 7.99 -7.09 -17.00
N GLY A 538 7.72 -8.14 -17.78
CA GLY A 538 8.21 -8.23 -19.16
C GLY A 538 7.54 -7.26 -20.14
N GLY A 539 6.31 -6.82 -19.86
CA GLY A 539 5.58 -5.84 -20.67
C GLY A 539 5.94 -4.39 -20.35
N HIS A 540 6.39 -4.14 -19.12
CA HIS A 540 6.69 -2.80 -18.58
C HIS A 540 8.16 -2.65 -18.15
N ALA A 541 9.07 -3.41 -18.75
CA ALA A 541 10.51 -3.28 -18.50
C ALA A 541 11.04 -1.86 -18.76
N ASP A 542 10.33 -1.07 -19.57
CA ASP A 542 10.64 0.34 -19.81
C ASP A 542 10.56 1.20 -18.55
N LEU A 543 9.76 0.84 -17.55
CA LEU A 543 9.72 1.55 -16.25
C LEU A 543 11.07 1.48 -15.53
N VAL A 544 11.77 0.34 -15.63
CA VAL A 544 13.12 0.17 -15.08
C VAL A 544 14.18 0.78 -16.02
N GLU A 545 14.09 0.51 -17.32
CA GLU A 545 15.05 1.04 -18.31
C GLU A 545 15.08 2.57 -18.37
N ALA A 546 13.94 3.23 -18.12
CA ALA A 546 13.82 4.68 -18.05
C ALA A 546 14.25 5.27 -16.70
N GLY A 547 14.49 4.43 -15.69
CA GLY A 547 14.85 4.84 -14.33
C GLY A 547 13.67 5.33 -13.50
N THR A 548 12.43 5.03 -13.90
CA THR A 548 11.24 5.31 -13.09
C THR A 548 11.20 4.40 -11.86
N LEU A 549 11.56 3.13 -12.01
CA LEU A 549 11.76 2.21 -10.89
C LEU A 549 13.24 1.82 -10.83
N SER A 550 13.80 1.78 -9.62
CA SER A 550 15.11 1.15 -9.39
C SER A 550 15.00 -0.37 -9.52
N ASP A 551 16.13 -1.05 -9.78
CA ASP A 551 16.15 -2.51 -9.84
C ASP A 551 15.66 -3.14 -8.53
N ASP A 552 16.06 -2.57 -7.38
CA ASP A 552 15.65 -3.04 -6.06
C ASP A 552 14.15 -2.84 -5.82
N ARG A 553 13.59 -1.67 -6.18
CA ARG A 553 12.15 -1.41 -6.04
C ARG A 553 11.33 -2.33 -6.96
N ALA A 554 11.79 -2.52 -8.20
CA ALA A 554 11.12 -3.37 -9.17
C ALA A 554 11.02 -4.83 -8.71
N ALA A 555 12.01 -5.35 -7.98
CA ALA A 555 11.96 -6.69 -7.41
C ALA A 555 10.82 -6.84 -6.39
N LEU A 556 10.60 -5.82 -5.54
CA LEU A 556 9.50 -5.80 -4.57
C LEU A 556 8.13 -5.70 -5.26
N CYS A 557 8.04 -4.95 -6.35
CA CYS A 557 6.80 -4.81 -7.12
C CYS A 557 6.24 -6.15 -7.62
N GLU A 558 7.10 -7.13 -7.95
CA GLU A 558 6.67 -8.47 -8.38
C GLU A 558 5.99 -9.26 -7.25
N GLU A 559 6.28 -8.93 -5.99
CA GLU A 559 5.66 -9.54 -4.81
C GLU A 559 4.43 -8.73 -4.34
N GLU A 560 4.49 -7.40 -4.40
CA GLU A 560 3.40 -6.53 -3.96
C GLU A 560 2.13 -6.69 -4.81
N TYR A 561 2.25 -6.71 -6.14
CA TYR A 561 1.08 -6.81 -7.01
C TYR A 561 0.17 -8.02 -6.71
N PRO A 562 0.67 -9.28 -6.67
CA PRO A 562 -0.18 -10.42 -6.35
C PRO A 562 -0.74 -10.35 -4.92
N GLN A 563 0.02 -9.82 -3.94
CA GLN A 563 -0.50 -9.64 -2.58
C GLN A 563 -1.70 -8.69 -2.54
N LYS A 564 -1.63 -7.54 -3.23
CA LYS A 564 -2.74 -6.58 -3.30
C LYS A 564 -3.94 -7.12 -4.07
N LEU A 565 -3.69 -7.86 -5.17
CA LEU A 565 -4.74 -8.55 -5.91
C LEU A 565 -5.47 -9.56 -5.00
N ASP A 566 -4.72 -10.44 -4.33
CA ASP A 566 -5.31 -11.47 -3.47
C ASP A 566 -6.06 -10.86 -2.27
N ALA A 567 -5.53 -9.79 -1.67
CA ALA A 567 -6.22 -9.06 -0.59
C ALA A 567 -7.59 -8.53 -1.04
N TRP A 568 -7.64 -7.82 -2.17
CA TRP A 568 -8.91 -7.28 -2.69
C TRP A 568 -9.89 -8.36 -3.15
N LEU A 569 -9.39 -9.49 -3.69
CA LEU A 569 -10.23 -10.64 -4.02
C LEU A 569 -10.88 -11.22 -2.76
N VAL A 570 -10.12 -11.42 -1.69
CA VAL A 570 -10.64 -11.92 -0.41
C VAL A 570 -11.68 -10.97 0.17
N LEU A 571 -11.40 -9.66 0.20
CA LEU A 571 -12.30 -8.67 0.78
C LEU A 571 -13.61 -8.53 0.00
N LEU A 572 -13.59 -8.68 -1.32
CA LEU A 572 -14.77 -8.51 -2.16
C LEU A 572 -15.55 -9.79 -2.42
N ASP A 573 -14.99 -10.98 -2.16
CA ASP A 573 -15.53 -12.28 -2.59
C ASP A 573 -17.04 -12.44 -2.35
N PHE A 574 -17.50 -12.10 -1.14
CA PHE A 574 -18.91 -12.23 -0.76
C PHE A 574 -19.87 -11.32 -1.56
N ALA A 575 -19.36 -10.23 -2.13
CA ALA A 575 -20.11 -9.26 -2.92
C ALA A 575 -20.04 -9.52 -4.43
N LEU A 576 -19.19 -10.43 -4.90
CA LEU A 576 -19.03 -10.71 -6.32
C LEU A 576 -20.21 -11.52 -6.86
N LYS A 577 -20.74 -11.12 -8.01
CA LYS A 577 -21.81 -11.84 -8.70
C LYS A 577 -21.24 -13.10 -9.34
N ALA A 578 -21.86 -14.25 -9.07
CA ALA A 578 -21.56 -15.48 -9.78
C ALA A 578 -21.88 -15.33 -11.27
N GLU A 579 -21.04 -15.87 -12.16
CA GLU A 579 -21.38 -15.95 -13.59
C GLU A 579 -22.72 -16.71 -13.73
N GLU A 580 -23.70 -16.08 -14.40
CA GLU A 580 -24.79 -16.85 -14.98
C GLU A 580 -24.16 -17.78 -16.02
N GLU A 581 -24.01 -19.07 -15.71
CA GLU A 581 -23.70 -20.10 -16.72
C GLU A 581 -24.64 -19.88 -17.90
N SER A 582 -24.11 -19.32 -18.99
CA SER A 582 -24.91 -19.02 -20.17
C SER A 582 -25.46 -20.34 -20.71
N ALA A 583 -26.71 -20.64 -20.37
CA ALA A 583 -27.47 -21.72 -20.95
C ALA A 583 -27.79 -21.33 -22.40
N GLY A 584 -26.88 -21.64 -23.34
CA GLY A 584 -27.10 -21.36 -24.76
C GLY A 584 -26.09 -21.96 -25.73
#